data_AF-A0A847PYJ6-F1
#
_entry.id   AF-A0A847PYJ6-F1
#
_cell.length_a   1.000
_cell.length_b   1.000
_cell.length_c   1.000
_cell.angle_alpha   90.00
_cell.angle_beta   90.00
_cell.angle_gamma   90.00
#
_symmetry.space_group_name_H-M   'P 1'
#
loop_
_entity.id
_entity.type
_entity.pdbx_description
1 polymer ?
#
loop_
_entity_poly.entity_id
_entity_poly.type
_entity_poly.pdbx_seq_one_letter_code
_entity_poly.pdbx_strand_id
1 'polypeptide(L)'
;MITLNEAEAVEVSISAVEEGDEDRAFQALDSLTGIAVDFLSENEEADAKRVIQSIESAAQAAAEREMELVTINSILSLGKLARSAADKGFESALGKAFIAIGKLGEASAANSLEAGSKVAATTLMEIWNFFPEKWDQEKIIAFSLLYKEIGISAAKSDMEDVVLSAVTGLGEIGKKIAARKLEIETVSSLLLLEEIGKRVVESYFDEALSSTALSIEEIGKLSVKNGLSDAVLQCQWALETLRVQAEEKLLHNSSIVTELALDSFTDTGYADSEENIEKIQEIKTLLEKIQKTL
;
A
#
# COMPACT_ATOMS: atom_id res chain seq x y z
N MET A 1 6.34 -33.67 12.51
CA MET A 1 5.80 -32.30 12.55
C MET A 1 4.70 -32.32 13.59
N ILE A 2 4.86 -31.57 14.69
CA ILE A 2 3.83 -31.47 15.72
C ILE A 2 2.86 -30.38 15.22
N THR A 3 1.62 -30.75 14.92
CA THR A 3 0.57 -29.79 14.59
C THR A 3 0.06 -29.18 15.89
N LEU A 4 0.37 -27.91 16.14
CA LEU A 4 -0.17 -27.15 17.27
C LEU A 4 -1.66 -26.90 17.03
N ASN A 5 -2.46 -26.94 18.09
CA ASN A 5 -3.81 -26.37 17.99
C ASN A 5 -3.73 -24.83 17.97
N GLU A 6 -4.85 -24.16 17.68
CA GLU A 6 -4.83 -22.71 17.47
C GLU A 6 -4.32 -21.93 18.70
N ALA A 7 -4.81 -22.25 19.90
CA ALA A 7 -4.40 -21.54 21.11
C ALA A 7 -2.90 -21.73 21.39
N GLU A 8 -2.41 -22.95 21.24
CA GLU A 8 -0.98 -23.27 21.36
C GLU A 8 -0.15 -22.55 20.29
N ALA A 9 -0.61 -22.51 19.04
CA ALA A 9 0.10 -21.85 17.96
C ALA A 9 0.20 -20.33 18.18
N VAL A 10 -0.87 -19.70 18.68
CA VAL A 10 -0.84 -18.28 19.06
C VAL A 10 0.16 -18.04 20.20
N GLU A 11 0.07 -18.79 21.29
CA GLU A 11 0.98 -18.64 22.44
C GLU A 11 2.45 -18.84 22.05
N VAL A 12 2.73 -19.90 21.29
CA VAL A 12 4.08 -20.22 20.83
C VAL A 12 4.60 -19.12 19.90
N SER A 13 3.79 -18.62 18.95
CA SER A 13 4.22 -17.57 18.01
C SER A 13 4.68 -16.30 18.73
N ILE A 14 3.99 -15.90 19.80
CA ILE A 14 4.33 -14.71 20.59
C ILE A 14 5.60 -14.96 21.41
N SER A 15 5.63 -16.03 22.20
CA SER A 15 6.78 -16.34 23.06
C SER A 15 8.08 -16.56 22.26
N ALA A 16 8.01 -17.19 21.08
CA ALA A 16 9.16 -17.44 20.25
C ALA A 16 9.76 -16.14 19.69
N VAL A 17 8.91 -15.21 19.24
CA VAL A 17 9.35 -13.87 18.81
C VAL A 17 9.94 -13.09 19.99
N GLU A 18 9.35 -13.18 21.18
CA GLU A 18 9.88 -12.53 22.38
C GLU A 18 11.27 -13.08 22.76
N GLU A 19 11.48 -14.38 22.61
CA GLU A 19 12.73 -15.10 22.88
C GLU A 19 13.77 -14.95 21.74
N GLY A 20 13.35 -14.49 20.55
CA GLY A 20 14.20 -14.43 19.35
C GLY A 20 14.45 -15.79 18.69
N ASP A 21 13.59 -16.78 18.96
CA ASP A 21 13.67 -18.13 18.37
C ASP A 21 12.92 -18.16 17.02
N GLU A 22 13.65 -17.86 15.94
CA GLU A 22 13.09 -17.82 14.59
C GLU A 22 12.49 -19.17 14.15
N ASP A 23 13.16 -20.29 14.44
CA ASP A 23 12.71 -21.63 14.03
C ASP A 23 11.35 -21.97 14.69
N ARG A 24 11.21 -21.64 15.97
CA ARG A 24 9.97 -21.85 16.71
C ARG A 24 8.87 -20.88 16.27
N ALA A 25 9.22 -19.63 15.95
CA ALA A 25 8.29 -18.66 15.37
C ALA A 25 7.76 -19.13 14.01
N PHE A 26 8.63 -19.63 13.12
CA PHE A 26 8.24 -20.18 11.83
C PHE A 26 7.24 -21.33 11.96
N GLN A 27 7.53 -22.30 12.84
CA GLN A 27 6.66 -23.45 13.04
C GLN A 27 5.27 -23.05 13.54
N ALA A 28 5.20 -22.07 14.44
CA ALA A 28 3.94 -21.56 14.96
C ALA A 28 3.14 -20.80 13.89
N LEU A 29 3.79 -19.93 13.12
CA LEU A 29 3.15 -19.15 12.05
C LEU A 29 2.69 -20.05 10.88
N ASP A 30 3.45 -21.08 10.54
CA ASP A 30 3.04 -22.10 9.55
C ASP A 30 1.81 -22.88 10.05
N SER A 31 1.79 -23.25 11.33
CA SER A 31 0.62 -23.90 11.96
C SER A 31 -0.62 -22.99 11.90
N LEU A 32 -0.49 -21.71 12.28
CA LEU A 32 -1.59 -20.74 12.17
C LEU A 32 -2.06 -20.57 10.71
N THR A 33 -1.13 -20.57 9.75
CA THR A 33 -1.47 -20.47 8.33
C THR A 33 -2.30 -21.68 7.89
N GLY A 34 -1.89 -22.90 8.28
CA GLY A 34 -2.65 -24.12 8.03
C GLY A 34 -4.06 -24.06 8.62
N ILE A 35 -4.18 -23.65 9.89
CA ILE A 35 -5.47 -23.52 10.57
C ILE A 35 -6.38 -22.51 9.86
N ALA A 36 -5.86 -21.36 9.44
CA ALA A 36 -6.64 -20.39 8.68
C ALA A 36 -7.11 -20.94 7.33
N VAL A 37 -6.27 -21.73 6.64
CA VAL A 37 -6.66 -22.41 5.39
C VAL A 37 -7.79 -23.41 5.63
N ASP A 38 -7.73 -24.16 6.73
CA ASP A 38 -8.77 -25.12 7.11
C ASP A 38 -10.10 -24.40 7.40
N PHE A 39 -10.08 -23.32 8.18
CA PHE A 39 -11.27 -22.49 8.42
C PHE A 39 -11.87 -21.92 7.12
N LEU A 40 -11.05 -21.41 6.20
CA LEU A 40 -11.54 -20.98 4.88
C LEU A 40 -12.11 -22.16 4.07
N SER A 41 -11.56 -23.36 4.24
CA SER A 41 -12.05 -24.56 3.56
C SER A 41 -13.42 -25.01 4.09
N GLU A 42 -13.66 -24.83 5.38
CA GLU A 42 -14.89 -25.17 6.09
C GLU A 42 -15.97 -24.07 6.04
N ASN A 43 -15.66 -22.93 5.39
CA ASN A 43 -16.50 -21.72 5.30
C ASN A 43 -16.66 -20.97 6.64
N GLU A 44 -15.68 -21.09 7.51
CA GLU A 44 -15.61 -20.40 8.80
C GLU A 44 -14.82 -19.09 8.67
N GLU A 45 -15.34 -18.15 7.85
CA GLU A 45 -14.63 -16.89 7.53
C GLU A 45 -14.26 -16.07 8.77
N ALA A 46 -15.13 -16.04 9.79
CA ALA A 46 -14.88 -15.30 11.02
C ALA A 46 -13.68 -15.84 11.80
N ASP A 47 -13.52 -17.16 11.86
CA ASP A 47 -12.41 -17.83 12.51
C ASP A 47 -11.12 -17.69 11.71
N ALA A 48 -11.19 -17.85 10.38
CA ALA A 48 -10.05 -17.54 9.51
C ALA A 48 -9.54 -16.10 9.70
N LYS A 49 -10.46 -15.13 9.76
CA LYS A 49 -10.13 -13.71 10.00
C LYS A 49 -9.45 -13.50 11.36
N ARG A 50 -9.90 -14.21 12.39
CA ARG A 50 -9.30 -14.16 13.73
C ARG A 50 -7.88 -14.71 13.73
N VAL A 51 -7.65 -15.83 13.04
CA VAL A 51 -6.30 -16.41 12.89
C VAL A 51 -5.37 -15.50 12.08
N ILE A 52 -5.88 -14.88 10.99
CA ILE A 52 -5.13 -13.87 10.23
C ILE A 52 -4.68 -12.71 11.14
N GLN A 53 -5.54 -12.24 12.05
CA GLN A 53 -5.19 -11.21 13.02
C GLN A 53 -4.06 -11.68 13.97
N SER A 54 -4.07 -12.94 14.40
CA SER A 54 -3.01 -13.50 15.23
C SER A 54 -1.67 -13.58 14.49
N ILE A 55 -1.69 -13.98 13.21
CA ILE A 55 -0.51 -13.97 12.34
C ILE A 55 0.04 -12.55 12.21
N GLU A 56 -0.82 -11.57 11.92
CA GLU A 56 -0.44 -10.14 11.84
C GLU A 56 0.26 -9.67 13.10
N SER A 57 -0.31 -9.92 14.28
CA SER A 57 0.24 -9.43 15.54
C SER A 57 1.60 -10.05 15.86
N ALA A 58 1.77 -11.36 15.68
CA ALA A 58 3.06 -12.02 15.91
C ALA A 58 4.12 -11.59 14.89
N ALA A 59 3.74 -11.45 13.62
CA ALA A 59 4.66 -11.02 12.56
C ALA A 59 5.08 -9.54 12.71
N GLN A 60 4.20 -8.69 13.22
CA GLN A 60 4.55 -7.29 13.51
C GLN A 60 5.59 -7.22 14.63
N ALA A 61 5.40 -7.99 15.71
CA ALA A 61 6.41 -8.10 16.75
C ALA A 61 7.73 -8.66 16.22
N ALA A 62 7.70 -9.60 15.25
CA ALA A 62 8.90 -10.11 14.60
C ALA A 62 9.63 -9.01 13.81
N ALA A 63 8.91 -8.16 13.08
CA ALA A 63 9.48 -7.01 12.37
C ALA A 63 10.15 -6.00 13.33
N GLU A 64 9.51 -5.71 14.46
CA GLU A 64 10.06 -4.84 15.52
C GLU A 64 11.29 -5.44 16.22
N ARG A 65 11.46 -6.76 16.14
CA ARG A 65 12.64 -7.50 16.63
C ARG A 65 13.67 -7.78 15.54
N GLU A 66 13.52 -7.16 14.36
CA GLU A 66 14.43 -7.30 13.22
C GLU A 66 14.52 -8.75 12.68
N MET A 67 13.52 -9.60 12.95
CA MET A 67 13.44 -10.99 12.47
C MET A 67 12.92 -11.03 11.03
N GLU A 68 13.71 -10.52 10.08
CA GLU A 68 13.27 -10.24 8.70
C GLU A 68 12.71 -11.46 7.96
N LEU A 69 13.33 -12.63 8.13
CA LEU A 69 12.87 -13.85 7.45
C LEU A 69 11.51 -14.32 7.98
N VAL A 70 11.25 -14.16 9.28
CA VAL A 70 9.95 -14.47 9.89
C VAL A 70 8.87 -13.52 9.37
N THR A 71 9.20 -12.23 9.25
CA THR A 71 8.31 -11.23 8.66
C THR A 71 7.99 -11.53 7.19
N ILE A 72 9.01 -11.83 6.36
CA ILE A 72 8.84 -12.19 4.95
C ILE A 72 7.94 -13.43 4.80
N ASN A 73 8.19 -14.47 5.59
CA ASN A 73 7.40 -15.69 5.52
C ASN A 73 5.92 -15.42 5.90
N SER A 74 5.71 -14.61 6.93
CA SER A 74 4.37 -14.20 7.36
C SER A 74 3.62 -13.43 6.26
N ILE A 75 4.29 -12.49 5.59
CA ILE A 75 3.73 -11.76 4.44
C ILE A 75 3.29 -12.73 3.33
N LEU A 76 4.16 -13.67 2.96
CA LEU A 76 3.87 -14.65 1.91
C LEU A 76 2.71 -15.57 2.30
N SER A 77 2.65 -15.98 3.56
CA SER A 77 1.55 -16.78 4.11
C SER A 77 0.23 -16.03 4.11
N LEU A 78 0.22 -14.75 4.51
CA LEU A 78 -0.94 -13.87 4.38
C LEU A 78 -1.34 -13.70 2.91
N GLY A 79 -0.41 -13.64 1.97
CA GLY A 79 -0.69 -13.59 0.53
C GLY A 79 -1.42 -14.84 0.03
N LYS A 80 -1.02 -16.02 0.52
CA LYS A 80 -1.74 -17.29 0.24
C LYS A 80 -3.16 -17.27 0.82
N LEU A 81 -3.32 -16.77 2.05
CA LEU A 81 -4.63 -16.64 2.69
C LEU A 81 -5.54 -15.64 1.96
N ALA A 82 -4.99 -14.51 1.51
CA ALA A 82 -5.70 -13.53 0.70
C ALA A 82 -6.22 -14.16 -0.61
N ARG A 83 -5.38 -14.92 -1.31
CA ARG A 83 -5.78 -15.65 -2.52
C ARG A 83 -6.87 -16.67 -2.24
N SER A 84 -6.71 -17.49 -1.20
CA SER A 84 -7.70 -18.50 -0.80
C SER A 84 -9.05 -17.85 -0.45
N ALA A 85 -9.03 -16.74 0.29
CA ALA A 85 -10.22 -15.97 0.62
C ALA A 85 -10.88 -15.39 -0.63
N ALA A 86 -10.10 -14.83 -1.56
CA ALA A 86 -10.59 -14.30 -2.83
C ALA A 86 -11.26 -15.38 -3.70
N ASP A 87 -10.63 -16.54 -3.86
CA ASP A 87 -11.16 -17.67 -4.64
C ASP A 87 -12.50 -18.19 -4.10
N LYS A 88 -12.73 -18.02 -2.79
CA LYS A 88 -13.95 -18.44 -2.09
C LYS A 88 -14.98 -17.31 -1.91
N GLY A 89 -14.64 -16.08 -2.28
CA GLY A 89 -15.51 -14.90 -2.11
C GLY A 89 -15.63 -14.39 -0.66
N PHE A 90 -14.66 -14.70 0.19
CA PHE A 90 -14.58 -14.25 1.58
C PHE A 90 -13.94 -12.86 1.69
N GLU A 91 -14.76 -11.84 1.42
CA GLU A 91 -14.34 -10.44 1.34
C GLU A 91 -13.78 -9.87 2.66
N SER A 92 -14.24 -10.35 3.82
CA SER A 92 -13.74 -9.89 5.12
C SER A 92 -12.38 -10.48 5.44
N ALA A 93 -12.18 -11.77 5.17
CA ALA A 93 -10.88 -12.43 5.33
C ALA A 93 -9.86 -11.89 4.33
N LEU A 94 -10.25 -11.68 3.06
CA LEU A 94 -9.42 -11.04 2.05
C LEU A 94 -9.01 -9.63 2.49
N GLY A 95 -10.00 -8.83 2.92
CA GLY A 95 -9.79 -7.50 3.49
C GLY A 95 -8.75 -7.51 4.60
N LYS A 96 -8.91 -8.42 5.56
CA LYS A 96 -8.02 -8.53 6.70
C LYS A 96 -6.59 -8.93 6.29
N ALA A 97 -6.46 -9.88 5.37
CA ALA A 97 -5.16 -10.37 4.93
C ALA A 97 -4.33 -9.30 4.21
N PHE A 98 -4.91 -8.53 3.28
CA PHE A 98 -4.13 -7.49 2.60
C PHE A 98 -3.80 -6.32 3.51
N ILE A 99 -4.69 -5.95 4.46
CA ILE A 99 -4.38 -4.93 5.47
C ILE A 99 -3.19 -5.38 6.33
N ALA A 100 -3.19 -6.63 6.78
CA ALA A 100 -2.08 -7.20 7.53
C ALA A 100 -0.76 -7.14 6.75
N ILE A 101 -0.78 -7.47 5.45
CA ILE A 101 0.41 -7.38 4.59
C ILE A 101 0.92 -5.94 4.51
N GLY A 102 0.04 -4.96 4.29
CA GLY A 102 0.44 -3.56 4.21
C GLY A 102 1.05 -3.04 5.51
N LYS A 103 0.46 -3.38 6.66
CA LYS A 103 1.01 -3.06 7.98
C LYS A 103 2.37 -3.70 8.22
N LEU A 104 2.56 -4.95 7.81
CA LEU A 104 3.86 -5.61 7.88
C LEU A 104 4.88 -4.96 6.95
N GLY A 105 4.46 -4.48 5.78
CA GLY A 105 5.32 -3.71 4.88
C GLY A 105 5.76 -2.38 5.49
N GLU A 106 4.83 -1.65 6.13
CA GLU A 106 5.10 -0.42 6.86
C GLU A 106 6.04 -0.66 8.06
N ALA A 107 5.74 -1.67 8.88
CA ALA A 107 6.55 -2.04 10.04
C ALA A 107 7.94 -2.52 9.62
N SER A 108 8.05 -3.29 8.53
CA SER A 108 9.34 -3.67 7.95
C SER A 108 10.13 -2.43 7.56
N ALA A 109 9.51 -1.48 6.87
CA ALA A 109 10.17 -0.24 6.50
C ALA A 109 10.55 0.62 7.74
N ALA A 110 9.72 0.65 8.78
CA ALA A 110 10.00 1.40 10.00
C ALA A 110 11.22 0.84 10.75
N ASN A 111 11.49 -0.45 10.58
CA ASN A 111 12.61 -1.17 11.20
C ASN A 111 13.74 -1.50 10.20
N SER A 112 13.82 -0.77 9.07
CA SER A 112 14.88 -0.93 8.06
C SER A 112 15.00 -2.33 7.44
N LEU A 113 13.91 -3.09 7.43
CA LEU A 113 13.82 -4.42 6.82
C LEU A 113 13.39 -4.29 5.35
N GLU A 114 14.36 -3.94 4.50
CA GLU A 114 14.13 -3.58 3.10
C GLU A 114 13.47 -4.71 2.30
N ALA A 115 13.95 -5.96 2.47
CA ALA A 115 13.41 -7.10 1.72
C ALA A 115 12.00 -7.43 2.20
N GLY A 116 11.74 -7.36 3.51
CA GLY A 116 10.40 -7.49 4.08
C GLY A 116 9.40 -6.50 3.45
N SER A 117 9.79 -5.23 3.34
CA SER A 117 8.91 -4.19 2.78
C SER A 117 8.68 -4.35 1.27
N LYS A 118 9.73 -4.66 0.49
CA LYS A 118 9.62 -4.96 -0.95
C LYS A 118 8.71 -6.16 -1.22
N VAL A 119 8.81 -7.21 -0.41
CA VAL A 119 7.96 -8.40 -0.51
C VAL A 119 6.50 -8.04 -0.19
N ALA A 120 6.24 -7.20 0.81
CA ALA A 120 4.88 -6.72 1.10
C ALA A 120 4.28 -5.96 -0.09
N ALA A 121 4.99 -4.97 -0.64
CA ALA A 121 4.53 -4.20 -1.80
C ALA A 121 4.26 -5.13 -3.01
N THR A 122 5.16 -6.06 -3.29
CA THR A 122 4.99 -7.03 -4.39
C THR A 122 3.77 -7.93 -4.16
N THR A 123 3.61 -8.45 -2.95
CA THR A 123 2.48 -9.32 -2.58
C THR A 123 1.16 -8.56 -2.69
N LEU A 124 1.10 -7.29 -2.28
CA LEU A 124 -0.07 -6.44 -2.49
C LEU A 124 -0.38 -6.26 -3.99
N MET A 125 0.64 -6.05 -4.83
CA MET A 125 0.40 -5.94 -6.28
C MET A 125 -0.15 -7.25 -6.87
N GLU A 126 0.34 -8.40 -6.43
CA GLU A 126 -0.22 -9.70 -6.81
C GLU A 126 -1.69 -9.82 -6.38
N ILE A 127 -2.02 -9.34 -5.18
CA ILE A 127 -3.39 -9.30 -4.66
C ILE A 127 -4.28 -8.41 -5.52
N TRP A 128 -3.79 -7.22 -5.85
CA TRP A 128 -4.47 -6.31 -6.76
C TRP A 128 -4.68 -6.91 -8.17
N ASN A 129 -3.83 -7.81 -8.63
CA ASN A 129 -4.00 -8.40 -9.95
C ASN A 129 -5.17 -9.40 -10.03
N PHE A 130 -5.65 -9.90 -8.90
CA PHE A 130 -6.93 -10.63 -8.82
C PHE A 130 -8.09 -9.75 -8.34
N PHE A 131 -7.92 -8.42 -8.34
CA PHE A 131 -8.96 -7.44 -8.02
C PHE A 131 -10.26 -7.76 -8.75
N PRO A 132 -11.32 -8.18 -8.02
CA PRO A 132 -12.61 -8.41 -8.61
C PRO A 132 -13.25 -7.05 -8.94
N GLU A 133 -14.07 -6.99 -9.99
CA GLU A 133 -14.83 -5.76 -10.36
C GLU A 133 -15.74 -5.21 -9.24
N LYS A 134 -15.90 -5.94 -8.12
CA LYS A 134 -16.88 -5.67 -7.06
C LYS A 134 -16.32 -5.01 -5.80
N TRP A 135 -15.04 -4.66 -5.73
CA TRP A 135 -14.55 -3.92 -4.57
C TRP A 135 -15.23 -2.56 -4.47
N ASP A 136 -15.66 -2.21 -3.26
CA ASP A 136 -16.20 -0.89 -2.98
C ASP A 136 -15.10 0.18 -2.88
N GLN A 137 -15.52 1.43 -2.90
CA GLN A 137 -14.66 2.61 -2.82
C GLN A 137 -13.75 2.57 -1.59
N GLU A 138 -14.28 2.18 -0.42
CA GLU A 138 -13.51 2.15 0.83
C GLU A 138 -12.36 1.16 0.74
N LYS A 139 -12.61 -0.04 0.19
CA LYS A 139 -11.59 -1.07 0.01
C LYS A 139 -10.51 -0.67 -1.00
N ILE A 140 -10.89 -0.01 -2.11
CA ILE A 140 -9.92 0.50 -3.10
C ILE A 140 -9.00 1.56 -2.48
N ILE A 141 -9.58 2.49 -1.73
CA ILE A 141 -8.84 3.55 -1.05
C ILE A 141 -7.95 2.97 0.05
N ALA A 142 -8.48 2.07 0.87
CA ALA A 142 -7.71 1.33 1.88
C ALA A 142 -6.48 0.67 1.27
N PHE A 143 -6.63 -0.01 0.13
CA PHE A 143 -5.52 -0.66 -0.56
C PHE A 143 -4.43 0.33 -0.99
N SER A 144 -4.83 1.50 -1.48
CA SER A 144 -3.94 2.58 -1.91
C SER A 144 -3.20 3.21 -0.72
N LEU A 145 -3.87 3.36 0.42
CA LEU A 145 -3.29 3.87 1.66
C LEU A 145 -2.14 2.98 2.16
N LEU A 146 -2.23 1.65 2.01
CA LEU A 146 -1.16 0.74 2.42
C LEU A 146 0.16 1.04 1.69
N TYR A 147 0.10 1.33 0.39
CA TYR A 147 1.28 1.76 -0.36
C TYR A 147 1.83 3.09 0.12
N LYS A 148 0.95 4.03 0.49
CA LYS A 148 1.36 5.31 1.07
C LYS A 148 2.12 5.12 2.38
N GLU A 149 1.61 4.29 3.29
CA GLU A 149 2.29 4.04 4.58
C GLU A 149 3.64 3.35 4.38
N ILE A 150 3.72 2.35 3.49
CA ILE A 150 4.99 1.72 3.11
C ILE A 150 5.97 2.77 2.59
N GLY A 151 5.55 3.60 1.63
CA GLY A 151 6.41 4.61 1.00
C GLY A 151 6.89 5.69 1.97
N ILE A 152 6.01 6.21 2.83
CA ILE A 152 6.39 7.22 3.84
C ILE A 152 7.34 6.63 4.89
N SER A 153 7.07 5.40 5.36
CA SER A 153 7.93 4.71 6.31
C SER A 153 9.31 4.42 5.70
N ALA A 154 9.36 3.97 4.45
CA ALA A 154 10.60 3.74 3.74
C ALA A 154 11.44 5.01 3.53
N ALA A 155 10.80 6.12 3.16
CA ALA A 155 11.47 7.41 3.02
C ALA A 155 12.01 7.92 4.37
N LYS A 156 11.35 7.62 5.49
CA LYS A 156 11.85 7.95 6.85
C LYS A 156 13.09 7.15 7.24
N SER A 157 13.21 5.92 6.73
CA SER A 157 14.30 4.99 7.04
C SER A 157 15.35 4.92 5.93
N ASP A 158 15.41 5.95 5.07
CA ASP A 158 16.36 6.09 3.97
C ASP A 158 16.42 4.91 2.97
N MET A 159 15.29 4.25 2.68
CA MET A 159 15.20 3.13 1.74
C MET A 159 14.56 3.53 0.40
N GLU A 160 15.33 4.20 -0.47
CA GLU A 160 14.85 4.70 -1.76
C GLU A 160 14.24 3.60 -2.65
N ASP A 161 14.80 2.39 -2.68
CA ASP A 161 14.27 1.29 -3.48
C ASP A 161 12.86 0.82 -3.03
N VAL A 162 12.57 0.88 -1.72
CA VAL A 162 11.25 0.53 -1.19
C VAL A 162 10.26 1.63 -1.53
N VAL A 163 10.68 2.89 -1.46
CA VAL A 163 9.89 4.03 -1.96
C VAL A 163 9.55 3.83 -3.43
N LEU A 164 10.53 3.51 -4.28
CA LEU A 164 10.34 3.22 -5.70
C LEU A 164 9.32 2.10 -5.92
N SER A 165 9.40 1.02 -5.13
CA SER A 165 8.43 -0.07 -5.16
C SER A 165 7.02 0.41 -4.78
N ALA A 166 6.93 1.28 -3.78
CA ALA A 166 5.66 1.81 -3.29
C ALA A 166 4.98 2.75 -4.31
N VAL A 167 5.73 3.70 -4.86
CA VAL A 167 5.20 4.67 -5.84
C VAL A 167 4.86 3.99 -7.16
N THR A 168 5.66 3.02 -7.61
CA THR A 168 5.37 2.22 -8.81
C THR A 168 4.10 1.42 -8.60
N GLY A 169 3.97 0.75 -7.45
CA GLY A 169 2.78 -0.03 -7.12
C GLY A 169 1.51 0.82 -7.06
N LEU A 170 1.56 1.96 -6.35
CA LEU A 170 0.44 2.90 -6.28
C LEU A 170 0.13 3.54 -7.64
N GLY A 171 1.14 3.84 -8.44
CA GLY A 171 1.01 4.34 -9.81
C GLY A 171 0.24 3.36 -10.71
N GLU A 172 0.64 2.09 -10.72
CA GLU A 172 -0.07 1.03 -11.46
C GLU A 172 -1.52 0.83 -11.00
N ILE A 173 -1.76 0.91 -9.69
CA ILE A 173 -3.11 0.87 -9.12
C ILE A 173 -3.94 2.06 -9.61
N GLY A 174 -3.41 3.27 -9.48
CA GLY A 174 -4.06 4.50 -9.93
C GLY A 174 -4.39 4.47 -11.43
N LYS A 175 -3.49 3.95 -12.27
CA LYS A 175 -3.75 3.77 -13.71
C LYS A 175 -4.92 2.83 -13.97
N LYS A 176 -4.99 1.71 -13.26
CA LYS A 176 -6.08 0.73 -13.38
C LYS A 176 -7.41 1.30 -12.89
N ILE A 177 -7.40 2.11 -11.83
CA ILE A 177 -8.58 2.80 -11.29
C ILE A 177 -9.07 3.87 -12.28
N ALA A 178 -8.17 4.71 -12.81
CA ALA A 178 -8.49 5.73 -13.80
C ALA A 178 -9.07 5.11 -15.08
N ALA A 179 -8.52 3.97 -15.52
CA ALA A 179 -9.04 3.22 -16.68
C ALA A 179 -10.49 2.74 -16.47
N ARG A 180 -10.91 2.53 -15.22
CA ARG A 180 -12.29 2.16 -14.84
C ARG A 180 -13.20 3.35 -14.56
N LYS A 181 -12.69 4.58 -14.71
CA LYS A 181 -13.44 5.84 -14.52
C LYS A 181 -13.94 6.04 -13.08
N LEU A 182 -13.17 5.56 -12.11
CA LEU A 182 -13.44 5.73 -10.68
C LEU A 182 -12.74 7.01 -10.20
N GLU A 183 -13.40 8.15 -10.38
CA GLU A 183 -12.78 9.48 -10.23
C GLU A 183 -12.31 9.76 -8.79
N ILE A 184 -13.13 9.46 -7.78
CA ILE A 184 -12.79 9.67 -6.36
C ILE A 184 -11.55 8.85 -5.96
N GLU A 185 -11.50 7.60 -6.39
CA GLU A 185 -10.41 6.68 -6.10
C GLU A 185 -9.14 7.05 -6.90
N THR A 186 -9.30 7.62 -8.10
CA THR A 186 -8.19 8.15 -8.91
C THR A 186 -7.58 9.37 -8.23
N VAL A 187 -8.40 10.34 -7.82
CA VAL A 187 -7.96 11.52 -7.04
C VAL A 187 -7.29 11.07 -5.74
N SER A 188 -7.84 10.06 -5.07
CA SER A 188 -7.26 9.47 -3.86
C SER A 188 -5.84 8.95 -4.13
N SER A 189 -5.64 8.18 -5.21
CA SER A 189 -4.30 7.67 -5.58
C SER A 189 -3.30 8.80 -5.84
N LEU A 190 -3.74 9.87 -6.49
CA LEU A 190 -2.91 11.05 -6.79
C LEU A 190 -2.53 11.84 -5.54
N LEU A 191 -3.48 12.05 -4.61
CA LEU A 191 -3.21 12.68 -3.32
C LEU A 191 -2.19 11.87 -2.50
N LEU A 192 -2.32 10.54 -2.50
CA LEU A 192 -1.41 9.65 -1.80
C LEU A 192 0.00 9.66 -2.43
N LEU A 193 0.10 9.68 -3.77
CA LEU A 193 1.38 9.87 -4.46
C LEU A 193 2.02 11.23 -4.15
N GLU A 194 1.22 12.30 -4.08
CA GLU A 194 1.68 13.63 -3.69
C GLU A 194 2.25 13.62 -2.25
N GLU A 195 1.57 12.95 -1.30
CA GLU A 195 2.06 12.80 0.07
C GLU A 195 3.38 12.02 0.17
N ILE A 196 3.51 10.92 -0.58
CA ILE A 196 4.80 10.21 -0.68
C ILE A 196 5.84 11.13 -1.29
N GLY A 197 5.53 11.81 -2.40
CA GLY A 197 6.45 12.72 -3.10
C GLY A 197 6.99 13.83 -2.21
N LYS A 198 6.14 14.46 -1.39
CA LYS A 198 6.58 15.45 -0.38
C LYS A 198 7.60 14.87 0.59
N ARG A 199 7.37 13.63 1.04
CA ARG A 199 8.30 12.94 1.94
C ARG A 199 9.62 12.58 1.25
N VAL A 200 9.55 12.16 -0.01
CA VAL A 200 10.70 11.84 -0.86
C VAL A 200 11.59 13.08 -1.08
N VAL A 201 11.00 14.26 -1.25
CA VAL A 201 11.73 15.53 -1.30
C VAL A 201 12.48 15.78 0.02
N GLU A 202 11.84 15.55 1.16
CA GLU A 202 12.48 15.73 2.48
C GLU A 202 13.69 14.80 2.67
N SER A 203 13.66 13.60 2.07
CA SER A 203 14.73 12.61 2.07
C SER A 203 15.75 12.78 0.92
N TYR A 204 15.62 13.79 0.07
CA TYR A 204 16.50 14.08 -1.07
C TYR A 204 16.63 12.94 -2.12
N PHE A 205 15.58 12.15 -2.28
CA PHE A 205 15.52 11.03 -3.23
C PHE A 205 15.08 11.50 -4.62
N ASP A 206 16.04 11.96 -5.42
CA ASP A 206 15.82 12.55 -6.74
C ASP A 206 15.23 11.55 -7.76
N GLU A 207 15.66 10.28 -7.69
CA GLU A 207 15.15 9.23 -8.59
C GLU A 207 13.72 8.83 -8.19
N ALA A 208 13.46 8.58 -6.91
CA ALA A 208 12.11 8.27 -6.46
C ALA A 208 11.12 9.41 -6.70
N LEU A 209 11.55 10.68 -6.61
CA LEU A 209 10.67 11.82 -6.93
C LEU A 209 10.34 11.87 -8.42
N SER A 210 11.33 11.59 -9.27
CA SER A 210 11.13 11.47 -10.72
C SER A 210 10.13 10.35 -11.03
N SER A 211 10.26 9.18 -10.39
CA SER A 211 9.30 8.08 -10.55
C SER A 211 7.90 8.42 -10.04
N THR A 212 7.80 9.21 -8.98
CA THR A 212 6.51 9.71 -8.45
C THR A 212 5.82 10.62 -9.47
N ALA A 213 6.58 11.56 -10.05
CA ALA A 213 6.09 12.47 -11.08
C ALA A 213 5.59 11.74 -12.33
N LEU A 214 6.35 10.75 -12.81
CA LEU A 214 5.94 9.91 -13.94
C LEU A 214 4.68 9.10 -13.64
N SER A 215 4.55 8.57 -12.41
CA SER A 215 3.34 7.86 -12.00
C SER A 215 2.11 8.77 -12.01
N ILE A 216 2.24 10.00 -11.50
CA ILE A 216 1.19 11.02 -11.55
C ILE A 216 0.84 11.38 -13.00
N GLU A 217 1.85 11.59 -13.86
CA GLU A 217 1.67 11.90 -15.28
C GLU A 217 0.88 10.82 -16.02
N GLU A 218 1.23 9.54 -15.84
CA GLU A 218 0.56 8.44 -16.52
C GLU A 218 -0.90 8.27 -16.06
N ILE A 219 -1.17 8.45 -14.76
CA ILE A 219 -2.55 8.51 -14.23
C ILE A 219 -3.29 9.69 -14.87
N GLY A 220 -2.69 10.88 -14.87
CA GLY A 220 -3.28 12.09 -15.44
C GLY A 220 -3.62 11.94 -16.93
N LYS A 221 -2.74 11.34 -17.73
CA LYS A 221 -2.99 11.06 -19.15
C LYS A 221 -4.21 10.15 -19.35
N LEU A 222 -4.38 9.15 -18.50
CA LEU A 222 -5.57 8.30 -18.51
C LEU A 222 -6.83 9.07 -18.06
N SER A 223 -6.70 9.93 -17.05
CA SER A 223 -7.78 10.80 -16.56
C SER A 223 -8.29 11.74 -17.65
N VAL A 224 -7.40 12.40 -18.40
CA VAL A 224 -7.77 13.24 -19.56
C VAL A 224 -8.54 12.41 -20.58
N LYS A 225 -8.01 11.24 -20.97
CA LYS A 225 -8.64 10.36 -21.95
C LYS A 225 -10.05 9.90 -21.51
N ASN A 226 -10.26 9.76 -20.21
CA ASN A 226 -11.51 9.26 -19.63
C ASN A 226 -12.46 10.36 -19.12
N GLY A 227 -12.06 11.63 -19.20
CA GLY A 227 -12.86 12.78 -18.77
C GLY A 227 -12.99 12.92 -17.25
N LEU A 228 -11.98 12.51 -16.48
CA LEU A 228 -11.94 12.62 -15.02
C LEU A 228 -11.34 13.98 -14.62
N SER A 229 -12.14 15.03 -14.67
CA SER A 229 -11.69 16.42 -14.50
C SER A 229 -11.02 16.69 -13.16
N ASP A 230 -11.55 16.15 -12.06
CA ASP A 230 -11.03 16.40 -10.72
C ASP A 230 -9.68 15.70 -10.54
N ALA A 231 -9.51 14.53 -11.17
CA ALA A 231 -8.25 13.82 -11.20
C ALA A 231 -7.18 14.55 -12.03
N VAL A 232 -7.54 15.13 -13.19
CA VAL A 232 -6.58 15.92 -13.99
C VAL A 232 -6.13 17.16 -13.21
N LEU A 233 -7.06 17.85 -12.55
CA LEU A 233 -6.75 19.01 -11.72
C LEU A 233 -5.79 18.64 -10.57
N GLN A 234 -6.08 17.55 -9.87
CA GLN A 234 -5.22 17.04 -8.82
C GLN A 234 -3.82 16.64 -9.34
N CYS A 235 -3.70 16.13 -10.57
CA CYS A 235 -2.39 15.87 -11.18
C CYS A 235 -1.58 17.15 -11.35
N GLN A 236 -2.21 18.21 -11.89
CA GLN A 236 -1.55 19.49 -12.09
C GLN A 236 -1.05 20.08 -10.76
N TRP A 237 -1.91 20.09 -9.74
CA TRP A 237 -1.55 20.59 -8.41
C TRP A 237 -0.43 19.77 -7.76
N ALA A 238 -0.49 18.45 -7.84
CA ALA A 238 0.53 17.58 -7.29
C ALA A 238 1.88 17.79 -7.99
N LEU A 239 1.90 17.81 -9.32
CA LEU A 239 3.13 18.02 -10.10
C LEU A 239 3.74 19.40 -9.85
N GLU A 240 2.92 20.45 -9.82
CA GLU A 240 3.41 21.80 -9.52
C GLU A 240 3.97 21.90 -8.09
N THR A 241 3.28 21.30 -7.11
CA THR A 241 3.74 21.25 -5.73
C THR A 241 5.10 20.54 -5.63
N LEU A 242 5.24 19.37 -6.28
CA LEU A 242 6.48 18.60 -6.25
C LEU A 242 7.60 19.30 -7.03
N ARG A 243 7.30 19.98 -8.15
CA ARG A 243 8.27 20.76 -8.93
C ARG A 243 8.89 21.89 -8.11
N VAL A 244 8.05 22.71 -7.47
CA VAL A 244 8.50 23.82 -6.62
C VAL A 244 9.38 23.29 -5.48
N GLN A 245 8.97 22.20 -4.82
CA GLN A 245 9.74 21.62 -3.73
C GLN A 245 11.07 20.99 -4.20
N ALA A 246 11.08 20.35 -5.36
CA ALA A 246 12.30 19.81 -5.98
C ALA A 246 13.30 20.93 -6.30
N GLU A 247 12.83 22.06 -6.84
CA GLU A 247 13.65 23.26 -7.11
C GLU A 247 14.24 23.84 -5.83
N GLU A 248 13.42 24.02 -4.79
CA GLU A 248 13.86 24.53 -3.48
C GLU A 248 14.94 23.64 -2.84
N LYS A 249 14.87 22.33 -3.07
CA LYS A 249 15.83 21.34 -2.55
C LYS A 249 16.97 21.02 -3.51
N LEU A 250 17.04 21.66 -4.67
CA LEU A 250 18.06 21.45 -5.70
C LEU A 250 18.10 20.00 -6.22
N LEU A 251 16.95 19.33 -6.26
CA LEU A 251 16.78 18.01 -6.87
C LEU A 251 16.64 18.19 -8.39
N HIS A 252 17.79 18.34 -9.06
CA HIS A 252 17.84 18.83 -10.44
C HIS A 252 17.12 17.92 -11.44
N ASN A 253 17.23 16.60 -11.33
CA ASN A 253 16.59 15.72 -12.30
C ASN A 253 15.06 15.73 -12.12
N SER A 254 14.59 15.56 -10.89
CA SER A 254 13.16 15.54 -10.57
C SER A 254 12.48 16.88 -10.81
N SER A 255 13.16 18.01 -10.62
CA SER A 255 12.62 19.33 -11.02
C SER A 255 12.32 19.37 -12.53
N ILE A 256 13.22 18.87 -13.37
CA ILE A 256 13.00 18.81 -14.83
C ILE A 256 11.91 17.79 -15.17
N VAL A 257 11.93 16.60 -14.54
CA VAL A 257 10.92 15.55 -14.81
C VAL A 257 9.52 15.99 -14.38
N THR A 258 9.38 16.67 -13.25
CA THR A 258 8.09 17.21 -12.79
C THR A 258 7.58 18.33 -13.69
N GLU A 259 8.46 19.21 -14.17
CA GLU A 259 8.10 20.24 -15.17
C GLU A 259 7.60 19.59 -16.47
N LEU A 260 8.36 18.64 -17.03
CA LEU A 260 7.95 17.94 -18.26
C LEU A 260 6.65 17.15 -18.09
N ALA A 261 6.43 16.55 -16.92
CA ALA A 261 5.18 15.88 -16.59
C ALA A 261 4.02 16.88 -16.51
N LEU A 262 4.23 18.06 -15.92
CA LEU A 262 3.22 19.11 -15.80
C LEU A 262 2.84 19.68 -17.17
N ASP A 263 3.81 19.83 -18.07
CA ASP A 263 3.60 20.31 -19.44
C ASP A 263 2.58 19.47 -20.22
N SER A 264 2.46 18.18 -19.90
CA SER A 264 1.44 17.29 -20.49
C SER A 264 -0.01 17.73 -20.24
N PHE A 265 -0.24 18.68 -19.33
CA PHE A 265 -1.58 19.11 -18.91
C PHE A 265 -1.89 20.60 -19.16
N THR A 266 -0.97 21.36 -19.75
CA THR A 266 -1.09 22.82 -19.95
C THR A 266 -2.25 23.25 -20.86
N ASP A 267 -2.60 22.44 -21.87
CA ASP A 267 -3.64 22.74 -22.86
C ASP A 267 -4.99 22.06 -22.57
N THR A 268 -5.19 21.51 -21.37
CA THR A 268 -6.36 20.67 -21.08
C THR A 268 -7.65 21.46 -20.79
N GLY A 269 -7.55 22.76 -20.53
CA GLY A 269 -8.71 23.63 -20.28
C GLY A 269 -9.43 23.36 -18.95
N TYR A 270 -8.90 22.48 -18.09
CA TYR A 270 -9.35 22.34 -16.71
C TYR A 270 -8.85 23.54 -15.91
N ALA A 271 -9.78 24.28 -15.30
CA ALA A 271 -9.48 25.46 -14.50
C ALA A 271 -9.95 25.22 -13.07
N ASP A 272 -9.23 25.82 -12.13
CA ASP A 272 -9.63 25.86 -10.72
C ASP A 272 -11.06 26.42 -10.60
N SER A 273 -11.93 25.65 -9.96
CA SER A 273 -13.25 26.10 -9.55
C SER A 273 -13.42 25.85 -8.05
N GLU A 274 -14.20 26.70 -7.38
CA GLU A 274 -14.51 26.53 -5.95
C GLU A 274 -15.13 25.16 -5.67
N GLU A 275 -15.99 24.67 -6.58
CA GLU A 275 -16.61 23.34 -6.51
C GLU A 275 -15.55 22.22 -6.57
N ASN A 276 -14.54 22.35 -7.42
CA ASN A 276 -13.49 21.33 -7.55
C ASN A 276 -12.61 21.27 -6.28
N ILE A 277 -12.32 22.43 -5.68
CA ILE A 277 -11.55 22.53 -4.43
C ILE A 277 -12.32 21.86 -3.28
N GLU A 278 -13.62 22.12 -3.17
CA GLU A 278 -14.48 21.51 -2.15
C GLU A 278 -14.50 19.97 -2.29
N LYS A 279 -14.70 19.44 -3.50
CA LYS A 279 -14.67 17.99 -3.75
C LYS A 279 -13.35 17.35 -3.36
N ILE A 280 -12.22 17.94 -3.73
CA ILE A 280 -10.91 17.40 -3.36
C ILE A 280 -10.71 17.44 -1.84
N GLN A 281 -11.24 18.45 -1.15
CA GLN A 281 -11.21 18.52 0.31
C GLN A 281 -12.09 17.44 0.97
N GLU A 282 -13.26 17.13 0.39
CA GLU A 282 -14.09 16.00 0.83
C GLU A 282 -13.36 14.67 0.67
N ILE A 283 -12.63 14.48 -0.43
CA ILE A 283 -11.83 13.27 -0.68
C ILE A 283 -10.69 13.15 0.34
N LYS A 284 -10.00 14.25 0.67
CA LYS A 284 -9.01 14.26 1.77
C LYS A 284 -9.63 13.84 3.11
N THR A 285 -10.82 14.36 3.41
CA THR A 285 -11.55 13.98 4.63
C THR A 285 -11.93 12.50 4.64
N LEU A 286 -12.31 11.95 3.48
CA LEU A 286 -12.58 10.52 3.32
C LEU A 286 -11.32 9.67 3.53
N LEU A 287 -10.19 10.07 2.94
CA LEU A 287 -8.89 9.41 3.15
C LEU A 287 -8.55 9.32 4.63
N GLU A 288 -8.63 10.44 5.36
CA GLU A 288 -8.37 10.47 6.80
C GLU A 288 -9.32 9.57 7.60
N LYS A 289 -10.57 9.47 7.18
CA LYS A 289 -11.56 8.60 7.83
C LYS A 289 -11.20 7.14 7.65
N ILE A 290 -10.86 6.72 6.42
CA ILE A 290 -10.50 5.33 6.11
C ILE A 290 -9.16 4.97 6.74
N GLN A 291 -8.19 5.87 6.74
CA GLN A 291 -6.90 5.62 7.40
C GLN A 291 -7.05 5.31 8.89
N LYS A 292 -8.02 5.93 9.57
CA LYS A 292 -8.33 5.65 10.99
C LYS A 292 -8.95 4.27 11.24
N THR A 293 -9.41 3.57 10.21
CA THR A 293 -10.01 2.23 10.32
C THR A 293 -9.06 1.11 9.89
N LEU A 294 -7.89 1.45 9.35
CA LEU A 294 -6.82 0.50 9.03
C LEU A 294 -6.11 0.00 10.29
#